data_AF-A0A822HGR8-F1
#
_entry.id   AF-A0A822HGR8-F1
#
_cell.length_a   1.000
_cell.length_b   1.000
_cell.length_c   1.000
_cell.angle_alpha   90.00
_cell.angle_beta   90.00
_cell.angle_gamma   90.00
#
_symmetry.space_group_name_H-M   'P 1'
#
loop_
_entity.id
_entity.type
_entity.pdbx_description
1 polymer ?
#
loop_
_entity_poly.entity_id
_entity_poly.type
_entity_poly.pdbx_seq_one_letter_code
_entity_poly.pdbx_strand_id
1 'polypeptide(L)'
;GNNNFLKGVSFKIEQSQGSGDDTAANDSQFACSQSSNIFASNGGPWGDGKIMKYCPPSTAICGFSLKLENIQEEGDDTAANEAKFECCTL
;
A
#
# COMPACT_ATOMS: atom_id res chain seq x y z
N GLY A 1 -17.65 -21.35 0.39
CA GLY A 1 -18.19 -20.10 0.93
C GLY A 1 -17.25 -19.60 1.98
N ASN A 2 -16.64 -18.43 1.75
CA ASN A 2 -15.96 -17.61 2.75
C ASN A 2 -15.93 -16.19 2.15
N ASN A 3 -16.90 -15.35 2.52
CA ASN A 3 -17.01 -13.95 2.05
C ASN A 3 -15.99 -13.05 2.78
N ASN A 4 -14.72 -13.44 2.79
CA ASN A 4 -13.65 -12.61 3.33
C ASN A 4 -12.99 -11.85 2.18
N PHE A 5 -12.93 -10.53 2.29
CA PHE A 5 -12.43 -9.64 1.25
C PHE A 5 -11.67 -8.48 1.88
N LEU A 6 -10.79 -7.88 1.08
CA LEU A 6 -10.05 -6.70 1.48
C LEU A 6 -10.99 -5.49 1.45
N LYS A 7 -11.01 -4.73 2.53
CA LYS A 7 -11.84 -3.52 2.67
C LYS A 7 -11.05 -2.27 2.97
N GLY A 8 -9.75 -2.38 3.19
CA GLY A 8 -8.90 -1.23 3.46
C GLY A 8 -7.42 -1.53 3.32
N VAL A 9 -6.64 -0.45 3.19
CA VAL A 9 -5.20 -0.48 3.04
C VAL A 9 -4.56 0.72 3.75
N SER A 10 -3.39 0.51 4.33
CA SER A 10 -2.46 1.55 4.76
C SER A 10 -1.06 1.23 4.28
N PHE A 11 -0.23 2.27 4.15
CA PHE A 11 1.18 2.14 3.81
C PHE A 11 2.03 2.79 4.90
N LYS A 12 3.18 2.19 5.18
CA LYS A 12 4.28 2.89 5.83
C LYS A 12 5.11 3.54 4.73
N ILE A 13 5.30 4.83 4.84
CA ILE A 13 6.00 5.63 3.86
C ILE A 13 7.06 6.43 4.61
N GLU A 14 8.31 6.40 4.13
CA GLU A 14 9.36 7.28 4.65
C GLU A 14 9.13 8.72 4.18
N GLN A 15 9.39 9.69 5.06
CA GLN A 15 9.35 11.11 4.66
C GLN A 15 10.55 11.42 3.76
N SER A 16 10.33 12.22 2.71
CA SER A 16 11.38 12.67 1.78
C SER A 16 12.60 13.23 2.54
N GLN A 17 13.78 12.66 2.29
CA GLN A 17 15.05 13.03 2.93
C GLN A 17 15.87 14.05 2.09
N GLY A 18 15.28 14.68 1.07
CA GLY A 18 15.99 15.61 0.20
C GLY A 18 16.65 14.91 -0.99
N SER A 19 17.96 15.07 -1.21
CA SER A 19 18.64 14.49 -2.38
C SER A 19 18.91 12.98 -2.21
N GLY A 20 17.92 12.15 -2.52
CA GLY A 20 18.02 10.68 -2.52
C GLY A 20 16.68 10.03 -2.14
N ASP A 21 16.25 9.10 -2.99
CA ASP A 21 15.03 8.26 -2.96
C ASP A 21 13.81 8.91 -2.30
N ASP A 22 13.03 9.59 -3.14
CA ASP A 22 11.78 10.19 -2.74
C ASP A 22 10.71 9.10 -2.54
N THR A 23 10.48 8.74 -1.28
CA THR A 23 9.18 8.23 -0.82
C THR A 23 8.84 6.83 -1.34
N ALA A 24 9.69 5.84 -1.09
CA ALA A 24 9.33 4.44 -1.30
C ALA A 24 8.31 3.94 -0.24
N ALA A 25 7.33 3.15 -0.66
CA ALA A 25 6.46 2.42 0.27
C ALA A 25 7.23 1.25 0.91
N ASN A 26 7.62 1.39 2.17
CA ASN A 26 8.38 0.37 2.89
C ASN A 26 7.52 -0.82 3.32
N ASP A 27 6.23 -0.59 3.56
CA ASP A 27 5.35 -1.63 4.07
C ASP A 27 3.89 -1.33 3.76
N SER A 28 3.04 -2.36 3.75
CA SER A 28 1.60 -2.23 3.60
C SER A 28 0.83 -3.10 4.59
N GLN A 29 -0.30 -2.58 5.06
CA GLN A 29 -1.24 -3.33 5.89
C GLN A 29 -2.60 -3.34 5.21
N PHE A 30 -3.25 -4.49 5.15
CA PHE A 30 -4.59 -4.66 4.61
C PHE A 30 -5.58 -5.02 5.69
N ALA A 31 -6.75 -4.38 5.65
CA ALA A 31 -7.87 -4.72 6.50
C ALA A 31 -8.81 -5.71 5.80
N CYS A 32 -9.16 -6.79 6.50
CA CYS A 32 -10.06 -7.82 5.99
C CYS A 32 -11.48 -7.65 6.54
N SER A 33 -12.48 -8.17 5.84
CA SER A 33 -13.88 -8.03 6.23
C SER A 33 -14.25 -8.90 7.43
N GLN A 34 -13.74 -10.12 7.52
CA GLN A 34 -14.10 -11.09 8.56
C GLN A 34 -12.89 -11.68 9.32
N SER A 35 -11.67 -11.49 8.82
CA SER A 35 -10.44 -11.98 9.46
C SER A 35 -9.61 -10.86 10.06
N SER A 36 -8.55 -11.24 10.78
CA SER A 36 -7.47 -10.34 11.16
C SER A 36 -6.89 -9.61 9.95
N ASN A 37 -6.38 -8.41 10.17
CA ASN A 37 -5.64 -7.64 9.18
C ASN A 37 -4.38 -8.41 8.74
N ILE A 38 -4.03 -8.24 7.47
CA ILE A 38 -2.81 -8.78 6.87
C ILE A 38 -1.75 -7.69 6.93
N PHE A 39 -0.54 -8.05 7.35
CA PHE A 39 0.61 -7.16 7.40
C PHE A 39 1.65 -7.71 6.44
N ALA A 40 2.25 -6.87 5.61
CA ALA A 40 3.43 -7.30 4.88
C ALA A 40 4.56 -7.60 5.88
N SER A 41 5.19 -8.75 5.70
CA SER A 41 6.10 -9.34 6.69
C SER A 41 7.55 -8.85 6.56
N ASN A 42 7.83 -7.97 5.59
CA ASN A 42 9.18 -7.55 5.24
C ASN A 42 9.37 -6.02 5.28
N GLY A 43 8.47 -5.30 5.94
CA GLY A 43 8.63 -3.86 6.13
C GLY A 43 9.80 -3.58 7.06
N GLY A 44 10.77 -2.78 6.58
CA GLY A 44 11.85 -2.26 7.41
C GLY A 44 11.31 -1.47 8.62
N PRO A 45 12.15 -1.20 9.63
CA PRO A 45 11.72 -0.52 10.86
C PRO A 45 11.37 0.97 10.66
N TRP A 46 11.55 1.49 9.45
CA TRP A 46 11.53 2.91 9.14
C TRP A 46 10.26 3.36 8.40
N GLY A 47 9.73 4.52 8.78
CA GLY A 47 8.53 5.15 8.22
C GLY A 47 7.35 5.21 9.19
N ASP A 48 6.61 6.32 9.16
CA ASP A 48 5.36 6.44 9.92
C ASP A 48 4.23 5.75 9.15
N GLY A 49 3.45 4.92 9.85
CA GLY A 49 2.26 4.29 9.27
C GLY A 49 1.19 5.33 8.95
N LYS A 50 0.77 5.45 7.69
CA LYS A 50 -0.39 6.27 7.35
C LYS A 50 -1.68 5.68 7.91
N ILE A 51 -2.66 6.55 8.13
CA ILE A 51 -4.01 6.16 8.56
C ILE A 51 -4.61 5.19 7.54
N MET A 52 -5.17 4.08 8.03
CA MET A 52 -5.91 3.10 7.23
C MET A 52 -7.04 3.76 6.44
N LYS A 53 -7.04 3.55 5.12
CA LYS A 53 -8.11 3.97 4.21
C LYS A 53 -9.01 2.78 3.91
N TYR A 54 -10.32 3.01 3.98
CA TYR A 54 -11.32 1.96 3.76
C TYR A 54 -12.15 2.26 2.53
N CYS A 55 -12.60 1.19 1.87
CA CYS A 55 -13.64 1.26 0.86
C CYS A 55 -14.99 1.68 1.49
N PRO A 56 -15.89 2.33 0.72
CA PRO A 56 -17.24 2.62 1.16
C PRO A 56 -18.03 1.38 1.62
N PRO A 57 -19.11 1.54 2.40
CA PRO A 57 -19.98 0.42 2.77
C PRO A 57 -20.45 -0.39 1.56
N SER A 58 -20.59 -1.70 1.74
CA SER A 58 -21.03 -2.65 0.69
C SER A 58 -20.10 -2.75 -0.54
N THR A 59 -18.85 -2.34 -0.39
CA THR A 59 -17.81 -2.48 -1.43
C THR A 59 -16.56 -3.15 -0.88
N ALA A 60 -15.73 -3.69 -1.77
CA ALA A 60 -14.45 -4.32 -1.47
C ALA A 60 -13.39 -3.86 -2.45
N ILE A 61 -12.12 -3.97 -2.04
CA ILE A 61 -11.00 -3.77 -2.94
C ILE A 61 -11.06 -4.86 -4.02
N CYS A 62 -11.13 -4.43 -5.28
CA CYS A 62 -11.21 -5.32 -6.45
C CYS A 62 -10.04 -5.12 -7.42
N GLY A 63 -9.27 -4.04 -7.26
CA GLY A 63 -8.14 -3.72 -8.13
C GLY A 63 -7.17 -2.76 -7.46
N PHE A 64 -5.96 -2.69 -8.01
CA PHE A 64 -4.97 -1.70 -7.64
C PHE A 64 -4.08 -1.33 -8.83
N SER A 65 -3.43 -0.18 -8.74
CA SER A 65 -2.42 0.26 -9.68
C SER A 65 -1.25 0.85 -8.92
N LEU A 66 -0.04 0.54 -9.36
CA LEU A 66 1.19 1.08 -8.79
C LEU A 66 1.79 2.08 -9.77
N LYS A 67 2.32 3.18 -9.23
CA LYS A 67 3.20 4.08 -9.96
C LYS A 67 4.63 3.73 -9.58
N LEU A 68 5.38 3.23 -10.54
CA LEU A 68 6.82 3.00 -10.43
C LEU A 68 7.55 4.26 -10.89
N GLU A 69 8.73 4.55 -10.34
CA GLU A 69 9.62 5.55 -10.92
C GLU A 69 10.19 5.07 -12.26
N ASN A 70 10.57 6.04 -13.10
CA ASN A 70 11.30 5.73 -14.32
C ASN A 70 12.70 5.25 -13.95
N ILE A 71 13.17 4.20 -14.62
CA ILE A 71 14.55 3.70 -14.55
C ILE A 71 15.52 4.88 -14.74
N GLN A 72 16.35 5.17 -13.74
CA GLN A 72 17.47 6.09 -13.86
C GLN A 72 18.71 5.26 -14.19
N GLU A 73 19.46 5.63 -15.23
CA GLU A 73 20.52 4.80 -15.83
C GLU A 73 21.68 4.41 -14.86
N GLU A 74 21.69 4.88 -13.62
CA GLU A 74 22.56 4.44 -12.52
C GLU A 74 21.86 4.57 -11.13
N GLY A 75 21.40 3.47 -10.51
CA GLY A 75 20.86 3.45 -9.14
C GLY A 75 19.80 2.36 -8.91
N ASP A 76 19.46 2.01 -7.66
CA ASP A 76 18.46 0.97 -7.36
C ASP A 76 17.08 1.34 -7.96
N ASP A 77 16.69 0.59 -8.99
CA ASP A 77 15.84 1.10 -10.07
C ASP A 77 14.35 0.75 -9.97
N THR A 78 13.78 0.53 -8.78
CA THR A 78 12.32 0.26 -8.70
C THR A 78 11.71 0.50 -7.33
N ALA A 79 11.57 1.77 -6.92
CA ALA A 79 10.71 2.13 -5.80
C ALA A 79 9.23 2.27 -6.26
N ALA A 80 8.31 1.70 -5.48
CA ALA A 80 6.88 1.94 -5.65
C ALA A 80 6.50 3.20 -4.87
N ASN A 81 6.32 4.31 -5.59
CA ASN A 81 6.15 5.63 -4.96
C ASN A 81 4.68 5.96 -4.71
N GLU A 82 3.76 5.30 -5.42
CA GLU A 82 2.34 5.50 -5.23
C GLU A 82 1.54 4.22 -5.53
N ALA A 83 0.48 4.01 -4.76
CA ALA A 83 -0.47 2.93 -4.99
C ALA A 83 -1.90 3.47 -4.93
N LYS A 84 -2.69 3.16 -5.95
CA LYS A 84 -4.12 3.46 -5.99
C LYS A 84 -4.91 2.16 -5.88
N PHE A 85 -5.96 2.16 -5.05
CA PHE A 85 -6.85 1.01 -4.87
C PHE A 85 -8.25 1.36 -5.36
N GLU A 86 -8.90 0.39 -5.97
CA GLU A 86 -10.24 0.50 -6.51
C GLU A 86 -11.23 -0.32 -5.68
N CYS A 87 -12.39 0.26 -5.40
CA CYS A 87 -13.46 -0.36 -4.64
C CYS A 87 -14.62 -0.72 -5.58
N CYS A 88 -15.02 -1.99 -5.60
CA CYS A 88 -16.17 -2.49 -6.36
C CYS A 88 -17.28 -2.97 -5.42
N THR A 89 -18.52 -2.89 -5.88
CA THR A 89 -19.68 -3.45 -5.17
C THR A 89 -19.55 -4.96 -4.96
N LEU A 90 -19.91 -5.42 -3.76
CA LEU A 90 -19.94 -6.83 -3.36
C LEU A 90 -21.10 -7.61 -4.00
#